data_AF-A0A2E0ZIS9-F1
#
_entry.id   AF-A0A2E0ZIS9-F1
#
_cell.length_a   1.000
_cell.length_b   1.000
_cell.length_c   1.000
_cell.angle_alpha   90.00
_cell.angle_beta   90.00
_cell.angle_gamma   90.00
#
_symmetry.space_group_name_H-M   'P 1'
#
loop_
_entity.id
_entity.type
_entity.pdbx_description
1 polymer ?
#
loop_
_entity_poly.entity_id
_entity_poly.type
_entity_poly.pdbx_seq_one_letter_code
_entity_poly.pdbx_strand_id
1 'polypeptide(L)'
;MLGLQELLAELNYDQSPHYRRQENDFEPETVHLFRAARDINRDINVDGKVDGIYVFETSPNDETRILPAQPAVYIASAQTQEASEEIHRSLWNLCYAPFLIVTLPQQIRIYTGFNYSPGAENKGLLESIATTERLQLLKHFSALAIDSKEIWQSLYGKKLNPNQRVDKRLLQNLQQIGALLIKHKLQPKVAHALIGKYVYFSYLRDRDILSDKWLQLQGIDPQDVFTYKATVSSLRTLTEALETRFNGQIFPIDFEAEKSLNDEHVSWVASVFRGDKIEEVPEIVRQYHLPFKAYNFKYIPVETLSTIYEQFIFERKKKGAIYTPEIVADYLLSEMEWTKELQRGMRVLDPACGAPRGAV
;
A
#
# COMPACT_ATOMS: atom_id res chain seq x y z
N MET A 1 -3.92 -16.98 30.55
CA MET A 1 -4.09 -16.15 29.34
C MET A 1 -2.75 -16.20 28.65
N LEU A 2 -2.70 -16.70 27.42
CA LEU A 2 -1.43 -16.78 26.72
C LEU A 2 -0.95 -15.36 26.39
N GLY A 3 0.12 -14.91 27.04
CA GLY A 3 0.70 -13.60 26.78
C GLY A 3 1.48 -13.57 25.47
N LEU A 4 1.75 -12.38 24.95
CA LEU A 4 2.63 -12.20 23.78
C LEU A 4 4.01 -12.85 23.99
N GLN A 5 4.59 -12.71 25.18
CA GLN A 5 5.90 -13.33 25.49
C GLN A 5 5.84 -14.86 25.47
N GLU A 6 4.76 -15.46 25.97
CA GLU A 6 4.58 -16.91 25.93
C GLU A 6 4.42 -17.41 24.49
N LEU A 7 3.69 -16.67 23.64
CA LEU A 7 3.62 -16.95 22.20
C LEU A 7 5.02 -16.92 21.56
N LEU A 8 5.81 -15.87 21.83
CA LEU A 8 7.15 -15.74 21.24
C LEU A 8 8.07 -16.88 21.68
N ALA A 9 8.02 -17.28 22.95
CA ALA A 9 8.78 -18.42 23.47
C ALA A 9 8.36 -19.73 22.80
N GLU A 10 7.07 -19.98 22.63
CA GLU A 10 6.58 -21.22 21.98
C GLU A 10 6.90 -21.28 20.48
N LEU A 11 6.95 -20.15 19.79
CA LEU A 11 7.42 -20.08 18.41
C LEU A 11 8.95 -20.13 18.29
N ASN A 12 9.68 -20.09 19.42
CA ASN A 12 11.13 -19.89 19.50
C ASN A 12 11.62 -18.61 18.82
N TYR A 13 10.80 -17.56 18.82
CA TYR A 13 11.14 -16.25 18.24
C TYR A 13 12.03 -15.42 19.17
N ASP A 14 11.87 -15.58 20.48
CA ASP A 14 12.67 -14.89 21.51
C ASP A 14 14.17 -15.29 21.49
N GLN A 15 14.47 -16.49 21.01
CA GLN A 15 15.83 -17.00 20.84
C GLN A 15 16.34 -16.89 19.39
N SER A 16 15.50 -16.48 18.44
CA SER A 16 15.87 -16.44 17.02
C SER A 16 16.42 -15.07 16.63
N PRO A 17 17.60 -15.00 15.97
CA PRO A 17 18.12 -13.74 15.43
C PRO A 17 17.29 -13.23 14.25
N HIS A 18 16.38 -14.04 13.69
CA HIS A 18 15.52 -13.65 12.58
C HIS A 18 14.22 -12.97 13.03
N TYR A 19 13.96 -12.87 14.34
CA TYR A 19 12.86 -12.09 14.86
C TYR A 19 13.31 -10.66 15.20
N ARG A 20 12.78 -9.69 14.48
CA ARG A 20 13.21 -8.29 14.52
C ARG A 20 12.15 -7.40 15.17
N ARG A 21 12.56 -6.59 16.14
CA ARG A 21 11.66 -5.77 17.00
C ARG A 21 12.08 -4.31 17.08
N GLN A 22 13.29 -3.97 16.70
CA GLN A 22 13.83 -2.62 16.69
C GLN A 22 14.38 -2.28 15.32
N GLU A 23 14.46 -0.99 15.00
CA GLU A 23 14.97 -0.56 13.69
C GLU A 23 16.38 -1.06 13.40
N ASN A 24 17.24 -1.12 14.42
CA ASN A 24 18.61 -1.62 14.32
C ASN A 24 18.69 -3.13 14.03
N ASP A 25 17.59 -3.87 14.16
CA ASP A 25 17.54 -5.29 13.83
C ASP A 25 17.34 -5.53 12.32
N PHE A 26 16.99 -4.48 11.57
CA PHE A 26 16.75 -4.53 10.13
C PHE A 26 17.95 -3.99 9.37
N GLU A 27 18.17 -4.55 8.18
CA GLU A 27 19.08 -3.92 7.23
C GLU A 27 18.51 -2.58 6.77
N PRO A 28 19.38 -1.60 6.41
CA PRO A 28 18.94 -0.30 5.88
C PRO A 28 17.91 -0.42 4.76
N GLU A 29 18.04 -1.46 3.94
CA GLU A 29 17.17 -1.80 2.83
C GLU A 29 15.72 -2.12 3.23
N THR A 30 15.48 -2.59 4.45
CA THR A 30 14.17 -3.11 4.90
C THR A 30 13.60 -2.38 6.11
N VAL A 31 14.38 -1.48 6.74
CA VAL A 31 13.96 -0.75 7.94
C VAL A 31 12.71 0.11 7.72
N HIS A 32 12.54 0.70 6.52
CA HIS A 32 11.37 1.51 6.19
C HIS A 32 10.07 0.68 6.23
N LEU A 33 10.13 -0.61 5.82
CA LEU A 33 9.00 -1.55 5.88
C LEU A 33 8.54 -1.76 7.33
N PHE A 34 9.50 -1.83 8.25
CA PHE A 34 9.24 -1.98 9.68
C PHE A 34 8.66 -0.71 10.30
N ARG A 35 9.21 0.47 9.96
CA ARG A 35 8.66 1.77 10.39
C ARG A 35 7.20 1.91 9.97
N ALA A 36 6.90 1.63 8.70
CA ALA A 36 5.54 1.68 8.18
C ALA A 36 4.59 0.73 8.91
N ALA A 37 5.04 -0.50 9.25
CA ALA A 37 4.24 -1.44 10.04
C ALA A 37 4.01 -0.99 11.49
N ARG A 38 4.96 -0.27 12.10
CA ARG A 38 4.82 0.27 13.47
C ARG A 38 3.98 1.53 13.53
N ASP A 39 4.06 2.39 12.53
CA ASP A 39 3.31 3.64 12.46
C ASP A 39 1.80 3.41 12.31
N ILE A 40 1.36 2.21 11.91
CA ILE A 40 -0.04 1.76 11.97
C ILE A 40 -0.66 2.06 13.35
N ASN A 41 0.09 1.93 14.43
CA ASN A 41 -0.42 2.16 15.79
C ASN A 41 -0.60 3.64 16.13
N ARG A 42 0.08 4.55 15.42
CA ARG A 42 -0.01 6.01 15.65
C ARG A 42 -1.18 6.61 14.88
N ASP A 43 -1.46 6.06 13.71
CA ASP A 43 -2.41 6.65 12.76
C ASP A 43 -3.84 6.19 12.97
N ILE A 44 -3.99 5.01 13.55
CA ILE A 44 -5.28 4.43 13.83
C ILE A 44 -5.32 4.33 15.34
N ASN A 45 -6.25 5.06 15.96
CA ASN A 45 -6.48 5.10 17.40
C ASN A 45 -7.03 3.74 17.89
N VAL A 46 -6.28 2.68 17.64
CA VAL A 46 -6.63 1.28 17.76
C VAL A 46 -5.84 0.74 18.92
N ASP A 47 -6.54 0.05 19.81
CA ASP A 47 -5.95 -0.64 20.96
C ASP A 47 -5.19 -1.89 20.50
N GLY A 48 -4.12 -1.69 19.75
CA GLY A 48 -3.25 -2.75 19.25
C GLY A 48 -1.87 -2.25 18.83
N LYS A 49 -0.94 -3.18 18.75
CA LYS A 49 0.44 -2.92 18.34
C LYS A 49 1.04 -4.05 17.52
N VAL A 50 1.72 -3.70 16.43
CA VAL A 50 2.73 -4.58 15.81
C VAL A 50 3.97 -4.62 16.72
N ASP A 51 4.34 -5.81 17.18
CA ASP A 51 5.48 -6.02 18.09
C ASP A 51 6.79 -6.26 17.34
N GLY A 52 6.74 -7.03 16.26
CA GLY A 52 7.92 -7.40 15.49
C GLY A 52 7.60 -8.20 14.24
N ILE A 53 8.63 -8.48 13.46
CA ILE A 53 8.56 -9.20 12.19
C ILE A 53 9.54 -10.36 12.26
N TYR A 54 9.06 -11.56 11.98
CA TYR A 54 9.94 -12.68 11.69
C TYR A 54 10.31 -12.63 10.21
N VAL A 55 11.59 -12.60 9.91
CA VAL A 55 12.12 -12.61 8.54
C VAL A 55 12.68 -13.99 8.19
N PHE A 56 12.79 -14.29 6.90
CA PHE A 56 13.56 -15.44 6.45
C PHE A 56 14.73 -14.99 5.58
N GLU A 57 15.89 -15.59 5.79
CA GLU A 57 17.08 -15.28 5.03
C GLU A 57 16.98 -15.84 3.61
N THR A 58 17.07 -14.95 2.62
CA THR A 58 17.06 -15.30 1.19
C THR A 58 18.46 -15.54 0.64
N SER A 59 19.50 -15.25 1.41
CA SER A 59 20.91 -15.44 1.05
C SER A 59 21.72 -15.72 2.32
N PRO A 60 22.92 -16.31 2.20
CA PRO A 60 23.83 -16.45 3.34
C PRO A 60 24.09 -15.10 4.01
N ASN A 61 24.15 -15.11 5.35
CA ASN A 61 24.43 -13.91 6.14
C ASN A 61 25.95 -13.72 6.27
N ASP A 62 26.62 -13.51 5.14
CA ASP A 62 28.07 -13.27 5.03
C ASP A 62 28.36 -12.24 3.91
N GLU A 63 29.65 -12.02 3.61
CA GLU A 63 30.10 -11.08 2.57
C GLU A 63 29.56 -11.39 1.16
N THR A 64 28.94 -12.56 0.96
CA THR A 64 28.33 -12.96 -0.31
C THR A 64 26.83 -12.69 -0.38
N ARG A 65 26.25 -11.97 0.59
CA ARG A 65 24.81 -11.66 0.63
C ARG A 65 24.35 -10.94 -0.65
N ILE A 66 23.41 -11.56 -1.36
CA ILE A 66 22.85 -11.04 -2.64
C ILE A 66 21.47 -10.44 -2.43
N LEU A 67 20.64 -11.03 -1.59
CA LEU A 67 19.26 -10.62 -1.37
C LEU A 67 18.99 -10.30 0.11
N PRO A 68 18.28 -9.19 0.41
CA PRO A 68 17.93 -8.83 1.78
C PRO A 68 16.88 -9.80 2.33
N ALA A 69 16.93 -10.06 3.64
CA ALA A 69 15.96 -10.91 4.32
C ALA A 69 14.53 -10.43 4.05
N GLN A 70 13.62 -11.38 3.92
CA GLN A 70 12.24 -11.11 3.51
C GLN A 70 11.28 -11.32 4.69
N PRO A 71 10.33 -10.41 4.93
CA PRO A 71 9.29 -10.59 5.93
C PRO A 71 8.46 -11.86 5.71
N ALA A 72 8.38 -12.73 6.72
CA ALA A 72 7.56 -13.95 6.69
C ALA A 72 6.27 -13.77 7.49
N VAL A 73 6.38 -13.26 8.72
CA VAL A 73 5.26 -13.21 9.67
C VAL A 73 5.33 -11.91 10.48
N TYR A 74 4.25 -11.12 10.44
CA TYR A 74 4.03 -10.06 11.40
C TYR A 74 3.48 -10.63 12.71
N ILE A 75 4.01 -10.16 13.85
CA ILE A 75 3.44 -10.44 15.17
C ILE A 75 2.83 -9.15 15.72
N ALA A 76 1.56 -9.21 16.10
CA ALA A 76 0.83 -8.10 16.68
C ALA A 76 0.02 -8.53 17.91
N SER A 77 -0.43 -7.54 18.68
CA SER A 77 -1.37 -7.70 19.78
C SER A 77 -2.50 -6.69 19.66
N ALA A 78 -3.70 -7.06 20.05
CA ALA A 78 -4.90 -6.21 20.00
C ALA A 78 -5.83 -6.55 21.16
N GLN A 79 -6.61 -5.57 21.65
CA GLN A 79 -7.59 -5.80 22.73
C GLN A 79 -8.92 -6.32 22.21
N THR A 80 -9.31 -5.96 20.99
CA THR A 80 -10.60 -6.33 20.38
C THR A 80 -10.44 -6.95 19.00
N GLN A 81 -11.48 -7.61 18.52
CA GLN A 81 -11.47 -8.19 17.17
C GLN A 81 -11.42 -7.10 16.09
N GLU A 82 -12.13 -5.99 16.29
CA GLU A 82 -12.14 -4.84 15.39
C GLU A 82 -10.72 -4.27 15.24
N ALA A 83 -10.00 -4.14 16.35
CA ALA A 83 -8.60 -3.73 16.34
C ALA A 83 -7.71 -4.70 15.55
N SER A 84 -7.94 -6.01 15.68
CA SER A 84 -7.20 -7.02 14.92
C SER A 84 -7.46 -6.96 13.41
N GLU A 85 -8.70 -6.67 13.02
CA GLU A 85 -9.11 -6.56 11.61
C GLU A 85 -8.54 -5.29 10.96
N GLU A 86 -8.43 -4.20 11.72
CA GLU A 86 -7.86 -2.95 11.23
C GLU A 86 -6.33 -3.02 11.07
N ILE A 87 -5.65 -3.73 11.99
CA ILE A 87 -4.23 -4.09 11.82
C ILE A 87 -4.06 -4.98 10.59
N HIS A 88 -4.94 -5.98 10.39
CA HIS A 88 -4.91 -6.85 9.21
C HIS A 88 -5.09 -6.05 7.92
N ARG A 89 -6.05 -5.12 7.86
CA ARG A 89 -6.24 -4.22 6.71
C ARG A 89 -4.98 -3.43 6.39
N SER A 90 -4.34 -2.87 7.41
CA SER A 90 -3.18 -1.99 7.25
C SER A 90 -1.95 -2.77 6.78
N LEU A 91 -1.69 -3.93 7.38
CA LEU A 91 -0.59 -4.81 6.97
C LEU A 91 -0.83 -5.45 5.59
N TRP A 92 -2.09 -5.73 5.21
CA TRP A 92 -2.43 -6.12 3.84
C TRP A 92 -2.11 -5.01 2.83
N ASN A 93 -2.35 -3.74 3.18
CA ASN A 93 -1.99 -2.60 2.33
C ASN A 93 -0.48 -2.43 2.16
N LEU A 94 0.34 -2.78 3.16
CA LEU A 94 1.80 -2.83 3.03
C LEU A 94 2.27 -3.99 2.15
N CYS A 95 1.62 -5.16 2.27
CA CYS A 95 1.84 -6.32 1.40
C CYS A 95 3.24 -6.94 1.42
N TYR A 96 4.01 -6.72 2.49
CA TYR A 96 5.38 -7.25 2.59
C TYR A 96 5.45 -8.68 3.10
N ALA A 97 4.68 -9.02 4.15
CA ALA A 97 4.67 -10.37 4.72
C ALA A 97 3.40 -11.15 4.31
N PRO A 98 3.52 -12.47 4.03
CA PRO A 98 2.39 -13.33 3.69
C PRO A 98 1.49 -13.68 4.86
N PHE A 99 1.97 -13.55 6.10
CA PHE A 99 1.22 -13.93 7.30
C PHE A 99 1.26 -12.85 8.38
N LEU A 100 0.21 -12.84 9.20
CA LEU A 100 0.05 -12.00 10.38
C LEU A 100 -0.55 -12.85 11.51
N ILE A 101 0.08 -12.83 12.68
CA ILE A 101 -0.47 -13.41 13.90
C ILE A 101 -0.83 -12.26 14.85
N VAL A 102 -2.10 -12.18 15.24
CA VAL A 102 -2.60 -11.22 16.22
C VAL A 102 -3.00 -11.93 17.50
N THR A 103 -2.40 -11.51 18.61
CA THR A 103 -2.77 -11.97 19.96
C THR A 103 -3.89 -11.10 20.54
N LEU A 104 -4.98 -11.73 20.98
CA LEU A 104 -6.08 -11.11 21.72
C LEU A 104 -6.18 -11.76 23.11
N PRO A 105 -6.88 -11.14 24.08
CA PRO A 105 -6.95 -11.65 25.45
C PRO A 105 -7.43 -13.11 25.57
N GLN A 106 -8.33 -13.55 24.69
CA GLN A 106 -8.93 -14.89 24.73
C GLN A 106 -8.57 -15.78 23.54
N GLN A 107 -8.04 -15.23 22.45
CA GLN A 107 -7.78 -15.97 21.22
C GLN A 107 -6.54 -15.45 20.48
N ILE A 108 -5.99 -16.28 19.61
CA ILE A 108 -4.95 -15.94 18.65
C ILE A 108 -5.58 -16.04 17.27
N ARG A 109 -5.41 -15.00 16.44
CA ARG A 109 -5.95 -14.96 15.08
C ARG A 109 -4.81 -14.93 14.08
N ILE A 110 -4.87 -15.82 13.10
CA ILE A 110 -3.88 -15.92 12.03
C ILE A 110 -4.52 -15.45 10.75
N TYR A 111 -3.91 -14.47 10.10
CA TYR A 111 -4.36 -13.89 8.86
C TYR A 111 -3.35 -14.12 7.74
N THR A 112 -3.83 -14.19 6.51
CA THR A 112 -2.99 -14.00 5.33
C THR A 112 -2.84 -12.51 5.04
N GLY A 113 -1.60 -12.06 4.83
CA GLY A 113 -1.29 -10.73 4.32
C GLY A 113 -1.62 -10.55 2.83
N PHE A 114 -2.13 -11.59 2.14
CA PHE A 114 -2.46 -11.54 0.71
C PHE A 114 -3.95 -11.40 0.45
N ASN A 115 -4.84 -11.39 1.44
CA ASN A 115 -6.26 -11.24 1.17
C ASN A 115 -6.98 -10.47 2.27
N TYR A 116 -7.79 -9.50 1.87
CA TYR A 116 -8.62 -8.69 2.75
C TYR A 116 -9.85 -8.19 1.97
N SER A 117 -10.98 -8.03 2.63
CA SER A 117 -12.14 -7.35 2.03
C SER A 117 -12.90 -6.58 3.10
N PRO A 118 -13.26 -5.31 2.88
CA PRO A 118 -14.01 -4.56 3.87
C PRO A 118 -15.42 -5.13 3.99
N GLY A 119 -15.96 -5.17 5.21
CA GLY A 119 -17.32 -5.63 5.48
C GLY A 119 -17.55 -7.13 5.31
N ALA A 120 -16.51 -7.91 5.00
CA ALA A 120 -16.57 -9.37 4.99
C ALA A 120 -15.87 -9.90 6.24
N GLU A 121 -16.66 -10.33 7.21
CA GLU A 121 -16.14 -10.89 8.45
C GLU A 121 -15.18 -12.04 8.16
N ASN A 122 -14.04 -12.07 8.87
CA ASN A 122 -13.04 -13.13 8.75
C ASN A 122 -12.42 -13.32 7.34
N LYS A 123 -12.58 -12.36 6.42
CA LYS A 123 -11.94 -12.48 5.10
C LYS A 123 -10.42 -12.38 5.23
N GLY A 124 -9.74 -13.46 4.85
CA GLY A 124 -8.29 -13.57 5.00
C GLY A 124 -7.86 -14.13 6.36
N LEU A 125 -8.80 -14.40 7.27
CA LEU A 125 -8.54 -15.23 8.45
C LEU A 125 -8.25 -16.66 8.00
N LEU A 126 -7.08 -17.17 8.37
CA LEU A 126 -6.66 -18.54 8.13
C LEU A 126 -7.11 -19.45 9.26
N GLU A 127 -7.05 -18.95 10.50
CA GLU A 127 -7.39 -19.69 11.72
C GLU A 127 -7.66 -18.75 12.91
N SER A 128 -8.51 -19.19 13.83
CA SER A 128 -8.70 -18.57 15.15
C SER A 128 -8.56 -19.66 16.21
N ILE A 129 -7.68 -19.45 17.18
CA ILE A 129 -7.29 -20.45 18.18
C ILE A 129 -7.58 -19.89 19.57
N ALA A 130 -8.27 -20.63 20.42
CA ALA A 130 -8.47 -20.19 21.80
C ALA A 130 -7.12 -20.19 22.56
N THR A 131 -6.85 -19.17 23.36
CA THR A 131 -5.60 -19.07 24.15
C THR A 131 -5.42 -20.22 25.16
N THR A 132 -6.49 -20.94 25.48
CA THR A 132 -6.48 -22.13 26.34
C THR A 132 -6.10 -23.41 25.60
N GLU A 133 -6.20 -23.43 24.28
CA GLU A 133 -5.79 -24.56 23.44
C GLU A 133 -4.30 -24.38 23.08
N ARG A 134 -3.44 -25.30 23.55
CA ARG A 134 -1.97 -25.23 23.40
C ARG A 134 -1.53 -25.04 21.94
N LEU A 135 -0.43 -24.31 21.74
CA LEU A 135 0.09 -23.83 20.46
C LEU A 135 0.75 -24.89 19.56
N GLN A 136 0.48 -26.19 19.75
CA GLN A 136 0.91 -27.20 18.77
C GLN A 136 0.32 -26.92 17.37
N LEU A 137 -0.80 -26.19 17.31
CA LEU A 137 -1.41 -25.70 16.07
C LEU A 137 -0.54 -24.66 15.35
N LEU A 138 0.32 -23.95 16.07
CA LEU A 138 1.24 -22.95 15.52
C LEU A 138 2.60 -23.53 15.11
N LYS A 139 2.79 -24.85 15.15
CA LYS A 139 4.07 -25.50 14.77
C LYS A 139 4.60 -25.04 13.41
N HIS A 140 3.69 -24.79 12.47
CA HIS A 140 4.02 -24.35 11.11
C HIS A 140 4.51 -22.89 11.04
N PHE A 141 4.31 -22.11 12.11
CA PHE A 141 4.80 -20.74 12.28
C PHE A 141 6.01 -20.67 13.22
N SER A 142 6.54 -21.79 13.70
CA SER A 142 7.77 -21.78 14.51
C SER A 142 8.96 -21.26 13.70
N ALA A 143 9.97 -20.72 14.40
CA ALA A 143 11.22 -20.25 13.81
C ALA A 143 11.82 -21.28 12.84
N LEU A 144 11.92 -22.53 13.31
CA LEU A 144 12.42 -23.66 12.53
C LEU A 144 11.58 -23.92 11.26
N ALA A 145 10.24 -23.88 11.36
CA ALA A 145 9.37 -24.14 10.22
C ALA A 145 9.46 -23.05 9.14
N ILE A 146 9.75 -21.80 9.53
CA ILE A 146 9.96 -20.70 8.60
C ILE A 146 11.35 -20.82 7.96
N ASP A 147 12.40 -20.98 8.76
CA ASP A 147 13.79 -21.04 8.29
C ASP A 147 14.04 -22.25 7.38
N SER A 148 13.41 -23.39 7.69
CA SER A 148 13.47 -24.61 6.87
C SER A 148 12.50 -24.62 5.69
N LYS A 149 11.72 -23.54 5.50
CA LYS A 149 10.73 -23.38 4.41
C LYS A 149 9.52 -24.33 4.50
N GLU A 150 9.36 -25.05 5.62
CA GLU A 150 8.24 -25.97 5.85
C GLU A 150 6.87 -25.26 5.82
N ILE A 151 6.80 -24.02 6.32
CA ILE A 151 5.57 -23.22 6.32
C ILE A 151 4.95 -23.09 4.92
N TRP A 152 5.75 -23.00 3.87
CA TRP A 152 5.27 -22.86 2.49
C TRP A 152 4.67 -24.15 1.94
N GLN A 153 5.08 -25.30 2.47
CA GLN A 153 4.55 -26.62 2.10
C GLN A 153 3.33 -27.01 2.95
N SER A 154 3.11 -26.30 4.06
CA SER A 154 1.99 -26.50 4.99
C SER A 154 0.63 -26.13 4.37
N LEU A 155 -0.44 -26.38 5.13
CA LEU A 155 -1.80 -25.96 4.76
C LEU A 155 -1.91 -24.44 4.60
N TYR A 156 -1.14 -23.65 5.36
CA TYR A 156 -1.20 -22.18 5.32
C TYR A 156 -0.53 -21.64 4.06
N GLY A 157 0.63 -22.19 3.68
CA GLY A 157 1.31 -21.86 2.43
C GLY A 157 0.43 -22.11 1.21
N LYS A 158 -0.31 -23.22 1.17
CA LYS A 158 -1.26 -23.55 0.10
C LYS A 158 -2.48 -22.63 0.02
N LYS A 159 -2.84 -21.96 1.13
CA LYS A 159 -3.93 -20.96 1.17
C LYS A 159 -3.47 -19.58 0.68
N LEU A 160 -2.17 -19.35 0.51
CA LEU A 160 -1.66 -18.11 -0.07
C LEU A 160 -2.03 -18.02 -1.54
N ASN A 161 -2.69 -16.93 -1.93
CA ASN A 161 -3.00 -16.63 -3.32
C ASN A 161 -2.33 -15.31 -3.71
N PRO A 162 -1.19 -15.33 -4.42
CA PRO A 162 -0.49 -14.11 -4.84
C PRO A 162 -1.35 -13.15 -5.67
N ASN A 163 -2.38 -13.64 -6.37
CA ASN A 163 -3.28 -12.79 -7.16
C ASN A 163 -4.24 -11.97 -6.28
N GLN A 164 -4.34 -12.26 -4.98
CA GLN A 164 -5.19 -11.52 -4.04
C GLN A 164 -4.43 -10.37 -3.35
N ARG A 165 -3.10 -10.30 -3.54
CA ARG A 165 -2.25 -9.23 -2.99
C ARG A 165 -2.76 -7.85 -3.37
N VAL A 166 -2.51 -6.85 -2.52
CA VAL A 166 -3.01 -5.48 -2.70
C VAL A 166 -2.58 -4.90 -4.04
N ASP A 167 -1.30 -5.08 -4.41
CA ASP A 167 -0.69 -4.57 -5.64
C ASP A 167 -1.35 -5.18 -6.88
N LYS A 168 -1.53 -6.51 -6.89
CA LYS A 168 -2.19 -7.21 -8.00
C LYS A 168 -3.66 -6.82 -8.14
N ARG A 169 -4.39 -6.77 -7.03
CA ARG A 169 -5.81 -6.39 -7.04
C ARG A 169 -6.00 -4.94 -7.45
N LEU A 170 -5.18 -4.03 -6.92
CA LEU A 170 -5.23 -2.63 -7.29
C LEU A 170 -4.95 -2.48 -8.79
N LEU A 171 -3.89 -3.10 -9.29
CA LEU A 171 -3.55 -3.05 -10.71
C LEU A 171 -4.66 -3.60 -11.62
N GLN A 172 -5.26 -4.73 -11.25
CA GLN A 172 -6.41 -5.32 -11.96
C GLN A 172 -7.62 -4.37 -11.95
N ASN A 173 -7.93 -3.79 -10.80
CA ASN A 173 -9.03 -2.84 -10.67
C ASN A 173 -8.80 -1.58 -11.53
N LEU A 174 -7.57 -1.06 -11.55
CA LEU A 174 -7.19 0.09 -12.39
C LEU A 174 -7.25 -0.26 -13.90
N GLN A 175 -6.87 -1.48 -14.28
CA GLN A 175 -7.02 -1.97 -15.66
C GLN A 175 -8.49 -2.05 -16.08
N GLN A 176 -9.36 -2.54 -15.19
CA GLN A 176 -10.80 -2.67 -15.48
C GLN A 176 -11.45 -1.32 -15.74
N ILE A 177 -11.20 -0.32 -14.88
CA ILE A 177 -11.73 1.04 -15.11
C ILE A 177 -11.10 1.69 -16.36
N GLY A 178 -9.82 1.44 -16.64
CA GLY A 178 -9.19 1.89 -17.89
C GLY A 178 -9.85 1.31 -19.14
N ALA A 179 -10.15 0.01 -19.15
CA ALA A 179 -10.86 -0.63 -20.25
C ALA A 179 -12.28 -0.07 -20.43
N LEU A 180 -12.99 0.20 -19.33
CA LEU A 180 -14.31 0.83 -19.35
C LEU A 180 -14.25 2.22 -19.99
N LEU A 181 -13.34 3.09 -19.54
CA LEU A 181 -13.18 4.43 -20.09
C LEU A 181 -12.91 4.42 -21.61
N ILE A 182 -12.02 3.53 -22.07
CA ILE A 182 -11.67 3.39 -23.49
C ILE A 182 -12.88 2.90 -24.30
N LYS A 183 -13.64 1.95 -23.76
CA LYS A 183 -14.89 1.46 -24.38
C LYS A 183 -15.89 2.61 -24.58
N HIS A 184 -15.94 3.54 -23.64
CA HIS A 184 -16.76 4.75 -23.66
C HIS A 184 -16.11 5.95 -24.38
N LYS A 185 -15.21 5.67 -25.33
CA LYS A 185 -14.62 6.65 -26.28
C LYS A 185 -13.66 7.66 -25.66
N LEU A 186 -13.23 7.49 -24.40
CA LEU A 186 -12.11 8.26 -23.88
C LEU A 186 -10.80 7.78 -24.53
N GLN A 187 -9.96 8.72 -24.98
CA GLN A 187 -8.67 8.35 -25.57
C GLN A 187 -7.81 7.58 -24.54
N PRO A 188 -7.11 6.49 -24.92
CA PRO A 188 -6.34 5.68 -23.97
C PRO A 188 -5.35 6.47 -23.13
N LYS A 189 -4.65 7.43 -23.75
CA LYS A 189 -3.69 8.31 -23.07
C LYS A 189 -4.35 9.14 -21.96
N VAL A 190 -5.56 9.64 -22.21
CA VAL A 190 -6.33 10.46 -21.26
C VAL A 190 -6.93 9.60 -20.17
N ALA A 191 -7.47 8.42 -20.52
CA ALA A 191 -7.96 7.46 -19.55
C ALA A 191 -6.88 7.07 -18.53
N HIS A 192 -5.67 6.78 -19.02
CA HIS A 192 -4.53 6.47 -18.18
C HIS A 192 -4.09 7.66 -17.32
N ALA A 193 -4.05 8.88 -17.89
CA ALA A 193 -3.71 10.08 -17.14
C ALA A 193 -4.74 10.40 -16.04
N LEU A 194 -6.04 10.22 -16.34
CA LEU A 194 -7.14 10.41 -15.39
C LEU A 194 -7.01 9.43 -14.22
N ILE A 195 -6.80 8.14 -14.50
CA ILE A 195 -6.59 7.12 -13.45
C ILE A 195 -5.36 7.47 -12.61
N GLY A 196 -4.25 7.85 -13.25
CA GLY A 196 -3.04 8.27 -12.56
C GLY A 196 -3.26 9.46 -11.63
N LYS A 197 -4.04 10.47 -12.07
CA LYS A 197 -4.41 11.60 -11.21
C LYS A 197 -5.20 11.16 -9.98
N TYR A 198 -6.14 10.23 -10.09
CA TYR A 198 -6.88 9.72 -8.93
C TYR A 198 -6.04 8.87 -7.98
N VAL A 199 -5.06 8.09 -8.49
CA VAL A 199 -4.04 7.44 -7.65
C VAL A 199 -3.27 8.50 -6.87
N TYR A 200 -2.80 9.56 -7.55
CA TYR A 200 -2.06 10.64 -6.92
C TYR A 200 -2.88 11.40 -5.88
N PHE A 201 -4.14 11.74 -6.19
CA PHE A 201 -5.01 12.42 -5.24
C PHE A 201 -5.30 11.56 -4.01
N SER A 202 -5.55 10.26 -4.20
CA SER A 202 -5.77 9.32 -3.09
C SER A 202 -4.52 9.21 -2.22
N TYR A 203 -3.34 9.13 -2.83
CA TYR A 203 -2.06 9.14 -2.12
C TYR A 203 -1.86 10.39 -1.25
N LEU A 204 -2.14 11.57 -1.80
CA LEU A 204 -2.03 12.83 -1.05
C LEU A 204 -3.08 12.95 0.05
N ARG A 205 -4.31 12.49 -0.22
CA ARG A 205 -5.43 12.57 0.73
C ARG A 205 -5.23 11.63 1.91
N ASP A 206 -4.83 10.38 1.68
CA ASP A 206 -4.60 9.40 2.74
C ASP A 206 -3.40 9.77 3.65
N ARG A 207 -2.52 10.65 3.19
CA ARG A 207 -1.43 11.26 3.97
C ARG A 207 -1.77 12.62 4.58
N ASP A 208 -3.03 13.05 4.50
CA ASP A 208 -3.54 14.35 4.99
C ASP A 208 -2.86 15.58 4.34
N ILE A 209 -2.14 15.40 3.23
CA ILE A 209 -1.56 16.49 2.44
C ILE A 209 -2.69 17.23 1.70
N LEU A 210 -3.66 16.46 1.18
CA LEU A 210 -4.86 16.96 0.52
C LEU A 210 -6.06 16.93 1.47
N SER A 211 -5.95 17.66 2.58
CA SER A 211 -7.01 17.77 3.59
C SER A 211 -8.22 18.57 3.08
N ASP A 212 -9.39 18.33 3.67
CA ASP A 212 -10.63 19.06 3.33
C ASP A 212 -10.48 20.57 3.55
N LYS A 213 -9.72 20.97 4.58
CA LYS A 213 -9.38 22.37 4.84
C LYS A 213 -8.58 22.98 3.68
N TRP A 214 -7.61 22.25 3.14
CA TRP A 214 -6.83 22.73 2.01
C TRP A 214 -7.68 22.85 0.75
N LEU A 215 -8.55 21.86 0.47
CA LEU A 215 -9.48 21.91 -0.68
C LEU A 215 -10.41 23.13 -0.61
N GLN A 216 -10.98 23.41 0.57
CA GLN A 216 -11.83 24.58 0.78
C GLN A 216 -11.07 25.90 0.52
N LEU A 217 -9.80 25.99 0.92
CA LEU A 217 -8.96 27.17 0.63
C LEU A 217 -8.70 27.36 -0.87
N GLN A 218 -8.77 26.29 -1.66
CA GLN A 218 -8.70 26.35 -3.13
C GLN A 218 -10.07 26.54 -3.78
N GLY A 219 -11.15 26.68 -3.00
CA GLY A 219 -12.51 26.80 -3.51
C GLY A 219 -13.08 25.50 -4.09
N ILE A 220 -12.56 24.35 -3.66
CA ILE A 220 -12.94 23.03 -4.17
C ILE A 220 -13.80 22.32 -3.12
N ASP A 221 -15.00 21.88 -3.49
CA ASP A 221 -15.79 20.95 -2.69
C ASP A 221 -15.23 19.52 -2.89
N PRO A 222 -14.81 18.81 -1.81
CA PRO A 222 -14.37 17.43 -1.91
C PRO A 222 -15.38 16.50 -2.61
N GLN A 223 -16.68 16.77 -2.53
CA GLN A 223 -17.71 15.99 -3.21
C GLN A 223 -17.57 16.03 -4.73
N ASP A 224 -17.14 17.17 -5.28
CA ASP A 224 -17.02 17.39 -6.73
C ASP A 224 -15.71 16.84 -7.31
N VAL A 225 -14.93 16.12 -6.49
CA VAL A 225 -13.71 15.43 -6.93
C VAL A 225 -13.73 13.97 -6.50
N PHE A 226 -14.07 13.66 -5.24
CA PHE A 226 -13.87 12.33 -4.67
C PHE A 226 -15.12 11.46 -4.66
N THR A 227 -16.18 11.88 -5.34
CA THR A 227 -17.44 11.14 -5.35
C THR A 227 -18.07 11.05 -6.72
N TYR A 228 -19.20 10.38 -6.76
CA TYR A 228 -20.08 10.28 -7.92
C TYR A 228 -20.51 11.65 -8.51
N LYS A 229 -20.33 12.76 -7.79
CA LYS A 229 -20.57 14.12 -8.29
C LYS A 229 -19.36 14.75 -9.00
N ALA A 230 -18.26 13.99 -9.14
CA ALA A 230 -17.04 14.56 -9.66
C ALA A 230 -17.17 15.10 -11.09
N THR A 231 -16.58 16.27 -11.33
CA THR A 231 -16.68 16.99 -12.61
C THR A 231 -15.30 17.26 -13.22
N VAL A 232 -15.25 17.47 -14.53
CA VAL A 232 -14.04 17.89 -15.26
C VAL A 232 -13.55 19.24 -14.76
N SER A 233 -14.47 20.16 -14.43
CA SER A 233 -14.13 21.49 -13.91
C SER A 233 -13.37 21.39 -12.59
N SER A 234 -13.91 20.67 -11.61
CA SER A 234 -13.27 20.51 -10.30
C SER A 234 -11.98 19.68 -10.38
N LEU A 235 -11.92 18.67 -11.26
CA LEU A 235 -10.68 17.94 -11.56
C LEU A 235 -9.58 18.86 -12.09
N ARG A 236 -9.93 19.76 -13.02
CA ARG A 236 -9.00 20.75 -13.58
C ARG A 236 -8.51 21.71 -12.50
N THR A 237 -9.42 22.31 -11.74
CA THR A 237 -9.05 23.24 -10.66
C THR A 237 -8.12 22.58 -9.64
N LEU A 238 -8.43 21.35 -9.20
CA LEU A 238 -7.55 20.62 -8.29
C LEU A 238 -6.18 20.34 -8.91
N THR A 239 -6.17 19.93 -10.19
CA THR A 239 -4.93 19.67 -10.92
C THR A 239 -4.03 20.91 -10.93
N GLU A 240 -4.56 22.05 -11.37
CA GLU A 240 -3.81 23.30 -11.49
C GLU A 240 -3.30 23.79 -10.12
N ALA A 241 -4.12 23.65 -9.06
CA ALA A 241 -3.72 23.99 -7.70
C ALA A 241 -2.55 23.12 -7.19
N LEU A 242 -2.56 21.82 -7.48
CA LEU A 242 -1.49 20.90 -7.10
C LEU A 242 -0.22 21.12 -7.91
N GLU A 243 -0.34 21.35 -9.22
CA GLU A 243 0.79 21.66 -10.10
C GLU A 243 1.48 22.97 -9.66
N THR A 244 0.69 23.97 -9.26
CA THR A 244 1.21 25.22 -8.69
C THR A 244 1.92 24.99 -7.35
N ARG A 245 1.34 24.15 -6.48
CA ARG A 245 1.89 23.87 -5.14
C ARG A 245 3.22 23.11 -5.19
N PHE A 246 3.33 22.12 -6.07
CA PHE A 246 4.47 21.20 -6.12
C PHE A 246 5.44 21.46 -7.28
N ASN A 247 5.15 22.46 -8.13
CA ASN A 247 5.98 22.86 -9.26
C ASN A 247 6.33 21.69 -10.21
N GLY A 248 5.32 20.92 -10.62
CA GLY A 248 5.50 19.78 -11.52
C GLY A 248 4.18 19.24 -12.04
N GLN A 249 4.20 18.65 -13.23
CA GLN A 249 3.02 18.07 -13.88
C GLN A 249 3.03 16.54 -13.77
N ILE A 250 2.22 16.01 -12.85
CA ILE A 250 2.04 14.58 -12.65
C ILE A 250 0.78 14.15 -13.42
N PHE A 251 0.95 13.22 -14.38
CA PHE A 251 -0.08 12.77 -15.32
C PHE A 251 -0.80 13.92 -16.04
N PRO A 252 -0.12 14.64 -16.96
CA PRO A 252 -0.69 15.82 -17.60
C PRO A 252 -1.91 15.46 -18.47
N ILE A 253 -2.96 16.28 -18.36
CA ILE A 253 -4.14 16.26 -19.21
C ILE A 253 -4.26 17.67 -19.81
N ASP A 254 -4.29 17.77 -21.13
CA ASP A 254 -4.56 19.03 -21.80
C ASP A 254 -6.08 19.25 -21.83
N PHE A 255 -6.59 19.93 -20.80
CA PHE A 255 -8.04 20.16 -20.64
C PHE A 255 -8.64 21.06 -21.73
N GLU A 256 -7.82 21.79 -22.48
CA GLU A 256 -8.29 22.65 -23.60
C GLU A 256 -8.40 21.85 -24.91
N ALA A 257 -7.40 21.01 -25.17
CA ALA A 257 -7.38 20.19 -26.38
C ALA A 257 -8.24 18.92 -26.26
N GLU A 258 -8.41 18.38 -25.05
CA GLU A 258 -9.05 17.10 -24.84
C GLU A 258 -10.58 17.18 -24.77
N LYS A 259 -11.22 16.91 -25.91
CA LYS A 259 -12.69 16.98 -26.04
C LYS A 259 -13.42 15.68 -25.69
N SER A 260 -12.72 14.55 -25.55
CA SER A 260 -13.35 13.27 -25.21
C SER A 260 -13.57 13.08 -23.71
N LEU A 261 -12.89 13.86 -22.86
CA LEU A 261 -13.09 13.86 -21.41
C LEU A 261 -14.41 14.58 -21.06
N ASN A 262 -15.22 13.97 -20.20
CA ASN A 262 -16.49 14.51 -19.75
C ASN A 262 -16.74 14.14 -18.27
N ASP A 263 -17.79 14.70 -17.67
CA ASP A 263 -18.09 14.51 -16.25
C ASP A 263 -18.42 13.05 -15.90
N GLU A 264 -19.01 12.27 -16.82
CA GLU A 264 -19.29 10.84 -16.57
C GLU A 264 -17.99 10.06 -16.37
N HIS A 265 -16.99 10.29 -17.22
CA HIS A 265 -15.67 9.66 -17.08
C HIS A 265 -15.03 9.97 -15.72
N VAL A 266 -15.04 11.24 -15.31
CA VAL A 266 -14.46 11.68 -14.03
C VAL A 266 -15.22 11.08 -12.85
N SER A 267 -16.55 11.13 -12.92
CA SER A 267 -17.47 10.56 -11.94
C SER A 267 -17.27 9.05 -11.76
N TRP A 268 -17.06 8.30 -12.84
CA TRP A 268 -16.79 6.86 -12.77
C TRP A 268 -15.47 6.57 -12.05
N VAL A 269 -14.39 7.25 -12.41
CA VAL A 269 -13.09 7.05 -11.74
C VAL A 269 -13.20 7.42 -10.25
N ALA A 270 -13.78 8.57 -9.92
CA ALA A 270 -14.00 8.98 -8.54
C ALA A 270 -14.80 7.95 -7.73
N SER A 271 -15.88 7.42 -8.32
CA SER A 271 -16.73 6.39 -7.69
C SER A 271 -15.94 5.11 -7.44
N VAL A 272 -15.13 4.67 -8.42
CA VAL A 272 -14.26 3.49 -8.26
C VAL A 272 -13.30 3.68 -7.10
N PHE A 273 -12.60 4.82 -7.02
CA PHE A 273 -11.66 5.11 -5.91
C PHE A 273 -12.36 5.26 -4.55
N ARG A 274 -13.64 5.61 -4.52
CA ARG A 274 -14.48 5.62 -3.30
C ARG A 274 -14.89 4.21 -2.85
N GLY A 275 -14.72 3.19 -3.69
CA GLY A 275 -15.23 1.85 -3.45
C GLY A 275 -16.66 1.65 -3.92
N ASP A 276 -16.92 2.08 -5.16
CA ASP A 276 -18.06 1.64 -5.95
C ASP A 276 -17.56 0.70 -7.07
N LYS A 277 -18.37 -0.28 -7.47
CA LYS A 277 -18.17 -1.06 -8.69
C LYS A 277 -19.08 -0.49 -9.74
N ILE A 278 -18.50 -0.37 -10.92
CA ILE A 278 -19.21 0.07 -12.10
C ILE A 278 -19.41 -1.19 -12.93
N GLU A 279 -20.64 -1.69 -12.94
CA GLU A 279 -21.03 -2.83 -13.76
C GLU A 279 -21.86 -2.34 -14.94
N GLU A 280 -21.62 -2.92 -16.10
CA GLU A 280 -22.43 -2.69 -17.28
C GLU A 280 -23.44 -3.83 -17.40
N VAL A 281 -24.70 -3.55 -17.08
CA VAL A 281 -25.82 -4.49 -17.21
C VAL A 281 -27.03 -3.71 -17.69
N PRO A 282 -27.57 -4.03 -18.88
CA PRO A 282 -27.54 -3.23 -20.14
C PRO A 282 -27.23 -1.71 -20.10
N GLU A 283 -27.30 -1.04 -18.95
CA GLU A 283 -26.83 0.33 -18.69
C GLU A 283 -25.71 0.30 -17.64
N ILE A 284 -25.04 1.43 -17.42
CA ILE A 284 -24.02 1.52 -16.36
C ILE A 284 -24.71 1.61 -15.00
N VAL A 285 -24.58 0.56 -14.21
CA VAL A 285 -25.09 0.49 -12.84
C VAL A 285 -23.92 0.72 -11.87
N ARG A 286 -24.10 1.69 -10.97
CA ARG A 286 -23.21 1.91 -9.84
C ARG A 286 -23.69 1.04 -8.68
N GLN A 287 -22.90 0.03 -8.34
CA GLN A 287 -23.15 -0.78 -7.15
C GLN A 287 -22.09 -0.43 -6.10
N TYR A 288 -22.49 -0.30 -4.84
CA TYR A 288 -21.50 -0.19 -3.76
C TYR A 288 -20.63 -1.43 -3.77
N HIS A 289 -19.32 -1.25 -3.94
CA HIS A 289 -18.38 -2.35 -3.95
C HIS A 289 -17.11 -1.94 -3.25
N LEU A 290 -16.93 -2.50 -2.07
CA LEU A 290 -15.95 -2.05 -1.11
C LEU A 290 -14.47 -2.27 -1.49
N PRO A 291 -13.99 -2.92 -2.59
CA PRO A 291 -12.57 -3.15 -2.77
C PRO A 291 -11.68 -1.91 -2.71
N PHE A 292 -12.11 -0.74 -3.19
CA PHE A 292 -11.27 0.45 -3.04
C PHE A 292 -11.30 1.07 -1.64
N LYS A 293 -12.37 0.87 -0.86
CA LYS A 293 -12.34 1.18 0.58
C LYS A 293 -11.36 0.30 1.35
N ALA A 294 -10.94 -0.82 0.76
CA ALA A 294 -9.89 -1.65 1.32
C ALA A 294 -8.53 -0.96 1.26
N TYR A 295 -8.30 -0.16 0.21
CA TYR A 295 -7.01 0.50 -0.01
C TYR A 295 -6.82 1.65 0.96
N ASN A 296 -5.61 1.75 1.47
CA ASN A 296 -5.10 2.91 2.17
C ASN A 296 -3.76 3.26 1.52
N PHE A 297 -3.77 4.26 0.65
CA PHE A 297 -2.60 4.69 -0.12
C PHE A 297 -1.49 5.26 0.76
N LYS A 298 -1.75 5.55 2.05
CA LYS A 298 -0.71 5.82 3.04
C LYS A 298 0.26 4.65 3.20
N TYR A 299 -0.25 3.43 3.15
CA TYR A 299 0.52 2.21 3.37
C TYR A 299 0.86 1.47 2.07
N ILE A 300 0.25 1.82 0.93
CA ILE A 300 0.61 1.21 -0.35
C ILE A 300 2.08 1.56 -0.66
N PRO A 301 2.97 0.56 -0.88
CA PRO A 301 4.38 0.79 -1.15
C PRO A 301 4.59 1.65 -2.39
N VAL A 302 5.65 2.46 -2.38
CA VAL A 302 5.97 3.34 -3.50
C VAL A 302 6.25 2.53 -4.76
N GLU A 303 6.85 1.34 -4.66
CA GLU A 303 7.09 0.42 -5.78
C GLU A 303 5.79 -0.01 -6.48
N THR A 304 4.70 -0.15 -5.71
CA THR A 304 3.38 -0.47 -6.27
C THR A 304 2.86 0.72 -7.09
N LEU A 305 3.03 1.93 -6.59
CA LEU A 305 2.66 3.16 -7.31
C LEU A 305 3.53 3.37 -8.55
N SER A 306 4.80 3.01 -8.49
CA SER A 306 5.72 3.05 -9.63
C SER A 306 5.35 2.03 -10.70
N THR A 307 4.94 0.83 -10.30
CA THR A 307 4.42 -0.19 -11.23
C THR A 307 3.15 0.30 -11.93
N ILE A 308 2.25 0.95 -11.19
CA ILE A 308 1.06 1.61 -11.73
C ILE A 308 1.48 2.70 -12.74
N TYR A 309 2.39 3.58 -12.35
CA TYR A 309 2.93 4.65 -13.19
C TYR A 309 3.51 4.11 -14.51
N GLU A 310 4.36 3.09 -14.43
CA GLU A 310 4.96 2.45 -15.61
C GLU A 310 3.94 1.79 -16.52
N GLN A 311 2.94 1.13 -15.96
CA GLN A 311 1.92 0.43 -16.75
C GLN A 311 1.04 1.42 -17.52
N PHE A 312 0.68 2.54 -16.89
CA PHE A 312 -0.21 3.53 -17.49
C PHE A 312 0.51 4.50 -18.44
N ILE A 313 1.84 4.63 -18.33
CA ILE A 313 2.65 5.43 -19.27
C ILE A 313 3.38 4.53 -20.27
N PHE A 314 2.60 3.96 -21.20
CA PHE A 314 3.10 3.12 -22.29
C PHE A 314 4.10 3.83 -23.23
N GLU A 315 4.03 5.17 -23.34
CA GLU A 315 4.89 5.96 -24.24
C GLU A 315 6.29 6.29 -23.65
N ARG A 316 6.47 6.27 -22.33
CA ARG A 316 7.75 6.66 -21.68
C ARG A 316 8.77 5.52 -21.57
N LYS A 317 8.35 4.25 -21.64
CA LYS A 317 9.30 3.11 -21.69
C LYS A 317 10.25 3.19 -22.89
N LYS A 318 9.82 3.78 -24.01
CA LYS A 318 10.69 4.06 -25.17
C LYS A 318 11.69 5.21 -24.94
N LYS A 319 11.58 5.98 -23.86
CA LYS A 319 12.39 7.17 -23.54
C LYS A 319 13.18 7.05 -22.22
N GLY A 320 13.31 5.84 -21.66
CA GLY A 320 14.20 5.58 -20.52
C GLY A 320 13.71 6.11 -19.16
N ALA A 321 12.41 6.41 -19.00
CA ALA A 321 11.89 6.77 -17.68
C ALA A 321 11.74 5.51 -16.82
N ILE A 322 12.68 5.31 -15.90
CA ILE A 322 12.68 4.26 -14.88
C ILE A 322 12.53 4.95 -13.53
N TYR A 323 11.63 4.45 -12.68
CA TYR A 323 11.47 4.99 -11.33
C TYR A 323 12.63 4.52 -10.44
N THR A 324 13.20 5.43 -9.64
CA THR A 324 14.24 5.11 -8.66
C THR A 324 13.61 4.40 -7.46
N PRO A 325 13.95 3.13 -7.17
CA PRO A 325 13.41 2.41 -6.01
C PRO A 325 13.61 3.19 -4.70
N GLU A 326 12.68 3.09 -3.74
CA GLU A 326 12.70 3.85 -2.47
C GLU A 326 14.01 3.64 -1.69
N ILE A 327 14.43 2.38 -1.60
CA ILE A 327 15.73 1.94 -1.07
C ILE A 327 16.95 2.69 -1.65
N VAL A 328 16.94 3.00 -2.95
CA VAL A 328 18.04 3.74 -3.60
C VAL A 328 17.95 5.22 -3.23
N ALA A 329 16.74 5.77 -3.15
CA ALA A 329 16.53 7.14 -2.70
C ALA A 329 16.95 7.31 -1.22
N ASP A 330 16.55 6.40 -0.33
CA ASP A 330 16.91 6.40 1.09
C ASP A 330 18.42 6.23 1.29
N TYR A 331 19.08 5.36 0.53
CA TYR A 331 20.54 5.25 0.53
C TYR A 331 21.20 6.57 0.14
N LEU A 332 20.77 7.19 -0.96
CA LEU A 332 21.31 8.48 -1.40
C LEU A 332 21.09 9.58 -0.36
N LEU A 333 19.90 9.65 0.25
CA LEU A 333 19.61 10.60 1.33
C LEU A 333 20.50 10.37 2.55
N SER A 334 20.71 9.11 2.94
CA SER A 334 21.55 8.73 4.07
C SER A 334 23.02 9.07 3.83
N GLU A 335 23.53 8.79 2.63
CA GLU A 335 24.90 9.15 2.24
C GLU A 335 25.09 10.67 2.17
N MET A 336 24.08 11.41 1.67
CA MET A 336 24.10 12.88 1.69
C MET A 336 24.13 13.41 3.13
N GLU A 337 23.26 12.89 4.00
CA GLU A 337 23.21 13.26 5.42
C GLU A 337 24.54 12.99 6.13
N TRP A 338 25.16 11.84 5.86
CA TRP A 338 26.44 11.46 6.44
C TRP A 338 27.60 12.34 5.94
N THR A 339 27.60 12.66 4.64
CA THR A 339 28.63 13.52 4.03
C THR A 339 28.47 14.98 4.47
N LYS A 340 27.21 15.45 4.53
CA LYS A 340 26.83 16.80 4.93
C LYS A 340 25.39 16.81 5.42
N GLU A 341 25.23 16.93 6.73
CA GLU A 341 23.95 17.01 7.43
C GLU A 341 22.97 17.98 6.73
N LEU A 342 21.80 17.48 6.36
CA LEU A 342 20.78 18.24 5.65
C LEU A 342 20.08 19.18 6.63
N GLN A 343 20.35 20.47 6.49
CA GLN A 343 19.74 21.50 7.33
C GLN A 343 18.59 22.20 6.61
N ARG A 344 17.62 22.66 7.40
CA ARG A 344 16.49 23.43 6.89
C ARG A 344 16.97 24.67 6.15
N GLY A 345 16.51 24.85 4.90
CA GLY A 345 16.92 25.94 4.01
C GLY A 345 17.97 25.56 2.96
N MET A 346 18.53 24.35 3.03
CA MET A 346 19.35 23.80 1.94
C MET A 346 18.49 23.46 0.71
N ARG A 347 19.11 23.53 -0.47
CA ARG A 347 18.48 23.18 -1.75
C ARG A 347 19.12 21.90 -2.29
N VAL A 348 18.29 20.94 -2.70
CA VAL A 348 18.70 19.68 -3.32
C VAL A 348 18.38 19.76 -4.82
N LEU A 349 19.30 19.30 -5.67
CA LEU A 349 19.14 19.26 -7.12
C LEU A 349 19.23 17.81 -7.60
N ASP A 350 18.17 17.30 -8.19
CA ASP A 350 18.18 16.05 -8.95
C ASP A 350 17.98 16.37 -10.45
N PRO A 351 19.04 16.34 -11.27
CA PRO A 351 18.97 16.68 -12.69
C PRO A 351 18.33 15.57 -13.56
N ALA A 352 17.97 14.43 -12.97
CA ALA A 352 17.48 13.24 -13.69
C ALA A 352 16.19 12.63 -13.08
N CYS A 353 15.41 13.39 -12.30
CA CYS A 353 14.27 12.94 -11.50
C CYS A 353 13.08 12.29 -12.25
N GLY A 354 13.13 12.15 -13.59
CA GLY A 354 11.99 11.67 -14.40
C GLY A 354 10.89 12.74 -14.56
N ALA A 355 10.72 13.26 -15.77
CA ALA A 355 10.26 14.63 -16.05
C ALA A 355 8.72 14.92 -15.96
N PRO A 356 8.26 16.18 -16.11
CA PRO A 356 8.40 16.88 -17.39
C PRO A 356 9.23 18.18 -17.34
N ARG A 357 9.85 18.45 -18.48
CA ARG A 357 10.60 19.64 -18.87
C ARG A 357 9.92 20.93 -18.37
N GLY A 358 10.70 21.85 -17.80
CA GLY A 358 10.25 23.23 -17.60
C GLY A 358 10.83 24.00 -16.42
N ALA A 359 11.52 23.37 -15.47
CA ALA A 359 12.16 24.10 -14.37
C ALA A 359 13.55 24.60 -14.81
N VAL A 360 13.58 25.83 -15.35
CA VAL A 360 14.73 26.74 -15.25
C VAL A 360 14.52 27.60 -14.01
#